data_AF-A0A9Q3PRT1-F1
#
_entry.id   AF-A0A9Q3PRT1-F1
#
_cell.length_a   1.000
_cell.length_b   1.000
_cell.length_c   1.000
_cell.angle_alpha   90.00
_cell.angle_beta   90.00
_cell.angle_gamma   90.00
#
_symmetry.space_group_name_H-M   'P 1'
#
loop_
_entity.id
_entity.type
_entity.pdbx_description
1 polymer ?
#
loop_
_entity_poly.entity_id
_entity_poly.type
_entity_poly.pdbx_seq_one_letter_code
_entity_poly.pdbx_strand_id
1 'polypeptide(L)'
;MDTALLIWNRVVSWTGIFTNIICDRDLKFTSALWTNLHQLFGTKLSFSTAYHPQTDGIVERMIQTTEDMVRRLCAYGLEFKDCDGFTNYWFTLLPALESAYKTSIHASTNQTPAILGKR
;
A
#
# COMPACT_ATOMS: atom_id res chain seq x y z
N MET A 1 0.97 -17.81 11.04
CA MET A 1 -0.36 -18.05 10.41
C MET A 1 -1.13 -16.74 10.32
N ASP A 2 -1.14 -15.95 11.39
CA ASP A 2 -1.91 -14.69 11.50
C ASP A 2 -1.57 -13.63 10.44
N THR A 3 -0.29 -13.46 10.09
CA THR A 3 0.11 -12.49 9.04
C THR A 3 -0.44 -12.85 7.66
N ALA A 4 -0.45 -14.14 7.32
CA ALA A 4 -1.00 -14.61 6.04
C ALA A 4 -2.52 -14.40 5.98
N LEU A 5 -3.22 -14.67 7.08
CA LEU A 5 -4.66 -14.40 7.21
C LEU A 5 -4.97 -12.90 7.13
N LEU A 6 -4.12 -12.06 7.74
CA LEU A 6 -4.28 -10.60 7.67
C LEU A 6 -4.14 -10.10 6.23
N ILE A 7 -3.13 -10.55 5.49
CA ILE A 7 -2.93 -10.21 4.07
C ILE A 7 -4.12 -10.66 3.24
N TRP A 8 -4.61 -11.90 3.45
CA TRP A 8 -5.78 -12.41 2.74
C TRP A 8 -7.02 -11.55 2.98
N ASN A 9 -7.34 -11.30 4.25
CA ASN A 9 -8.57 -10.61 4.63
C ASN A 9 -8.56 -9.11 4.33
N ARG A 10 -7.38 -8.46 4.34
CA ARG A 10 -7.27 -6.99 4.18
C ARG A 10 -6.82 -6.56 2.79
N VAL A 11 -5.93 -7.33 2.15
CA VAL A 11 -5.34 -6.94 0.87
C VAL A 11 -6.02 -7.72 -0.26
N VAL A 12 -5.93 -9.05 -0.23
CA VAL A 12 -6.38 -9.90 -1.34
C VAL A 12 -7.90 -9.80 -1.54
N SER A 13 -8.68 -9.71 -0.46
CA SER A 13 -10.13 -9.54 -0.54
C SER A 13 -10.55 -8.23 -1.26
N TRP A 14 -9.71 -7.19 -1.18
CA TRP A 14 -10.00 -5.87 -1.74
C TRP A 14 -9.40 -5.67 -3.13
N THR A 15 -8.18 -6.17 -3.37
CA THR A 15 -7.47 -6.03 -4.64
C THR A 15 -7.65 -7.19 -5.60
N GLY A 16 -8.13 -8.33 -5.12
CA GLY A 16 -8.00 -9.60 -5.82
C GLY A 16 -6.57 -10.15 -5.78
N ILE A 17 -6.36 -11.27 -6.47
CA ILE A 17 -5.04 -11.90 -6.63
C ILE A 17 -4.37 -11.33 -7.89
N PHE A 18 -3.18 -10.76 -7.71
CA PHE A 18 -2.37 -10.30 -8.83
C PHE A 18 -1.70 -11.47 -9.57
N THR A 19 -1.61 -11.38 -10.90
CA THR A 19 -0.89 -12.36 -11.71
C THR A 19 0.62 -12.18 -11.64
N ASN A 20 1.09 -10.94 -11.47
CA ASN A 20 2.50 -10.61 -11.30
C ASN A 20 2.66 -9.43 -10.33
N ILE A 21 3.59 -9.54 -9.39
CA ILE A 21 3.97 -8.46 -8.48
C ILE A 21 5.46 -8.17 -8.68
N ILE A 22 5.79 -6.89 -8.84
CA ILE A 22 7.18 -6.44 -8.89
C ILE A 22 7.56 -5.95 -7.50
N CYS A 23 8.57 -6.55 -6.89
CA CYS A 23 9.11 -6.17 -5.58
C CYS A 23 10.60 -5.86 -5.68
N ASP A 24 11.14 -5.09 -4.74
CA ASP A 24 12.59 -4.99 -4.56
C ASP A 24 13.16 -6.30 -3.97
N ARG A 25 14.48 -6.33 -3.79
CA ARG A 25 15.20 -7.50 -3.25
C ARG A 25 15.35 -7.47 -1.73
N ASP A 26 14.47 -6.78 -1.00
CA ASP A 26 14.46 -6.85 0.47
C ASP A 26 14.26 -8.31 0.91
N LEU A 27 14.98 -8.70 1.97
CA LEU A 27 14.94 -10.03 2.60
C LEU A 27 13.51 -10.49 2.91
N LYS A 28 12.59 -9.55 3.19
CA LYS A 28 11.17 -9.84 3.42
C LYS A 28 10.50 -10.43 2.18
N PHE A 29 10.75 -9.86 1.00
CA PHE A 29 10.15 -10.31 -0.27
C PHE A 29 10.89 -11.50 -0.87
N THR A 30 12.15 -11.71 -0.53
CA THR A 30 12.89 -12.92 -0.91
C THR A 30 12.75 -14.06 0.11
N SER A 31 12.01 -13.86 1.19
CA SER A 31 11.84 -14.86 2.25
C SER A 31 11.04 -16.07 1.74
N ALA A 32 11.35 -17.25 2.28
CA ALA A 32 10.62 -18.48 1.96
C ALA A 32 9.12 -18.38 2.27
N LEU A 33 8.73 -17.61 3.28
CA LEU A 33 7.32 -17.38 3.60
C LEU A 33 6.62 -16.62 2.46
N TRP A 34 7.20 -15.52 2.00
CA TRP A 34 6.61 -14.67 0.98
C TRP A 34 6.54 -15.37 -0.38
N THR A 35 7.63 -16.03 -0.78
CA THR A 35 7.70 -16.75 -2.04
C THR A 35 6.71 -17.91 -2.09
N ASN A 36 6.62 -18.72 -1.02
CA ASN A 36 5.66 -19.82 -0.95
C ASN A 36 4.21 -19.33 -0.90
N LEU A 37 3.92 -18.23 -0.18
CA LEU A 37 2.58 -17.64 -0.12
C LEU A 37 2.09 -17.22 -1.52
N HIS A 38 2.94 -16.51 -2.28
CA HIS A 38 2.56 -16.08 -3.63
C HIS A 38 2.52 -17.22 -4.64
N GLN A 39 3.33 -18.27 -4.45
CA GLN A 39 3.21 -19.50 -5.23
C GLN A 39 1.84 -20.17 -5.03
N LEU A 40 1.33 -20.21 -3.79
CA LEU A 40 -0.02 -20.73 -3.51
C LEU A 40 -1.12 -19.89 -4.16
N PHE A 41 -0.93 -18.57 -4.25
CA PHE A 41 -1.87 -17.69 -4.95
C PHE A 41 -1.76 -17.78 -6.48
N GLY A 42 -0.74 -18.44 -7.02
CA GLY A 42 -0.45 -18.42 -8.47
C GLY A 42 0.09 -17.07 -8.95
N THR A 43 0.56 -16.23 -8.04
CA THR A 43 1.16 -14.92 -8.34
C THR A 43 2.64 -15.09 -8.68
N LYS A 44 3.07 -14.57 -9.82
CA LYS A 44 4.49 -14.48 -10.16
C LYS A 44 5.14 -13.32 -9.38
N LEU A 45 6.24 -13.59 -8.68
CA LEU A 45 7.07 -12.54 -8.09
C LEU A 45 8.20 -12.20 -9.07
N SER A 46 8.30 -10.93 -9.43
CA SER A 46 9.39 -10.38 -10.25
C SER A 46 10.21 -9.43 -9.37
N PHE A 47 11.52 -9.65 -9.26
CA PHE A 47 12.37 -8.79 -8.44
C PHE A 47 13.03 -7.71 -9.28
N SER A 48 12.85 -6.44 -8.90
CA SER A 48 13.53 -5.32 -9.56
C SER A 48 15.04 -5.46 -9.40
N THR A 49 15.78 -5.02 -10.42
CA THR A 49 17.23 -4.83 -10.31
C THR A 49 17.48 -3.46 -9.71
N ALA A 50 18.64 -3.24 -9.07
CA ALA A 50 19.03 -1.96 -8.45
C ALA A 50 19.01 -0.72 -9.39
N TYR A 51 18.63 -0.89 -10.65
CA TYR A 51 18.53 0.13 -11.69
C TYR A 51 17.21 -0.01 -12.48
N HIS A 52 16.06 -0.05 -11.79
CA HIS A 52 14.74 0.08 -12.44
C HIS A 52 13.99 1.35 -11.98
N PRO A 53 14.42 2.56 -12.41
CA PRO A 53 13.85 3.83 -11.97
C PRO A 53 12.36 4.02 -12.29
N GLN A 54 11.84 3.32 -13.32
CA GLN A 54 10.44 3.47 -13.73
C GLN A 54 9.45 2.77 -12.78
N THR A 55 9.77 1.55 -12.35
CA THR A 55 8.88 0.79 -11.46
C THR A 55 8.99 1.30 -10.03
N ASP A 56 10.23 1.49 -9.56
CA ASP A 56 10.49 1.99 -8.23
C ASP A 56 9.99 3.44 -8.11
N GLY A 57 10.20 4.30 -9.12
CA GLY A 57 9.78 5.70 -9.08
C GLY A 57 8.27 5.96 -9.07
N ILE A 58 7.42 5.01 -9.45
CA ILE A 58 5.96 5.13 -9.27
C ILE A 58 5.59 4.83 -7.82
N VAL A 59 6.09 3.70 -7.29
CA VAL A 59 5.83 3.27 -5.92
C VAL A 59 6.46 4.24 -4.91
N GLU A 60 7.69 4.68 -5.15
CA GLU A 60 8.40 5.68 -4.34
C GLU A 60 7.63 6.99 -4.25
N ARG A 61 7.09 7.51 -5.37
CA ARG A 61 6.27 8.73 -5.35
C ARG A 61 4.97 8.55 -4.57
N MET A 62 4.33 7.39 -4.69
CA MET A 62 3.14 7.04 -3.91
C MET A 62 3.47 7.00 -2.40
N ILE A 63 4.56 6.34 -2.04
CA ILE A 63 5.04 6.24 -0.65
C ILE A 63 5.36 7.64 -0.10
N GLN A 64 6.16 8.44 -0.80
CA GLN A 64 6.50 9.81 -0.39
C GLN A 64 5.26 10.68 -0.17
N THR A 65 4.29 10.60 -1.08
CA THR A 65 3.02 11.35 -0.93
C THR A 65 2.28 10.90 0.33
N THR A 66 2.22 9.60 0.59
CA THR A 66 1.54 9.04 1.76
C THR A 66 2.27 9.41 3.06
N GLU A 67 3.60 9.33 3.08
CA GLU A 67 4.43 9.76 4.21
C GLU A 67 4.25 11.24 4.53
N ASP A 68 4.19 12.09 3.51
CA ASP A 68 3.93 13.52 3.68
C ASP A 68 2.53 13.78 4.27
N MET A 69 1.52 13.03 3.83
CA MET A 69 0.17 13.11 4.42
C MET A 69 0.20 12.73 5.90
N VAL A 70 0.86 11.60 6.25
CA VAL A 70 1.01 11.17 7.65
C VAL A 70 1.76 12.21 8.47
N ARG A 71 2.88 12.74 7.96
CA ARG A 71 3.72 13.71 8.66
C ARG A 71 2.95 14.99 8.98
N ARG A 72 2.15 15.50 8.02
CA ARG A 72 1.30 16.68 8.24
C ARG A 72 0.29 16.40 9.35
N LEU A 73 -0.40 15.26 9.32
CA LEU A 73 -1.38 14.92 10.36
C LEU A 73 -0.74 14.86 11.75
N CYS A 74 0.40 14.17 11.87
CA CYS A 74 1.14 14.08 13.13
C CYS A 74 1.62 15.46 13.63
N ALA A 75 2.09 16.33 12.72
CA ALA A 75 2.56 17.67 13.06
C ALA A 75 1.44 18.62 13.52
N TYR A 76 0.23 18.48 12.97
CA TYR A 76 -0.93 19.28 13.36
C TYR A 76 -1.66 18.75 14.60
N GLY A 77 -1.22 17.62 15.17
CA GLY A 77 -1.80 17.04 16.38
C GLY A 77 -3.27 16.67 16.21
N LEU A 78 -3.66 16.23 15.01
CA LEU A 78 -5.05 15.91 14.72
C LEU A 78 -5.47 14.64 15.47
N GLU A 79 -6.53 14.77 16.26
CA GLU A 79 -7.15 13.66 16.97
C GLU A 79 -8.36 13.15 16.19
N PHE A 80 -8.48 11.82 16.13
CA PHE A 80 -9.58 11.18 15.42
C PHE A 80 -10.31 10.22 16.34
N LYS A 81 -11.60 10.07 16.10
CA LYS A 81 -12.45 9.19 16.87
C LYS A 81 -12.29 7.74 16.39
N ASP A 82 -11.86 6.85 17.28
CA ASP A 82 -11.90 5.41 17.11
C ASP A 82 -12.97 4.78 18.03
N CYS A 83 -12.93 3.44 18.19
CA CYS A 83 -13.86 2.72 19.05
C CYS A 83 -13.64 2.99 20.55
N ASP A 84 -12.46 3.43 20.95
CA ASP A 84 -12.03 3.61 22.34
C ASP A 84 -11.96 5.09 22.76
N GLY A 85 -12.06 6.04 21.81
CA GLY A 85 -12.11 7.47 22.10
C GLY A 85 -11.47 8.33 21.00
N PHE A 86 -10.84 9.43 21.39
CA PHE A 86 -9.98 10.22 20.51
C PHE A 86 -8.55 9.70 20.59
N THR A 87 -7.93 9.52 19.44
CA THR A 87 -6.56 9.02 19.32
C THR A 87 -5.76 9.88 18.35
N ASN A 88 -4.45 9.99 18.62
CA ASN A 88 -3.46 10.63 17.75
C ASN A 88 -2.54 9.60 17.08
N TYR A 89 -2.85 8.31 17.18
CA TYR A 89 -2.06 7.27 16.54
C TYR A 89 -2.19 7.33 15.02
N TRP A 90 -1.07 7.40 14.31
CA TRP A 90 -1.08 7.51 12.85
C TRP A 90 -1.80 6.35 12.14
N PHE A 91 -1.79 5.14 12.72
CA PHE A 91 -2.37 3.95 12.07
C PHE A 91 -3.90 3.97 12.06
N THR A 92 -4.56 4.67 12.99
CA THR A 92 -6.03 4.82 12.99
C THR A 92 -6.50 5.73 11.86
N LEU A 93 -5.57 6.51 11.28
CA LEU A 93 -5.83 7.47 10.20
C LEU A 93 -5.63 6.87 8.81
N LEU A 94 -4.99 5.70 8.73
CA LEU A 94 -4.69 5.04 7.47
C LEU A 94 -5.92 4.88 6.56
N PRO A 95 -7.11 4.48 7.05
CA PRO A 95 -8.28 4.37 6.18
C PRO A 95 -8.74 5.72 5.61
N ALA A 96 -8.68 6.78 6.42
CA ALA A 96 -9.06 8.13 5.98
C ALA A 96 -8.06 8.69 4.97
N LEU A 97 -6.76 8.50 5.23
CA LEU A 97 -5.67 8.86 4.34
C LEU A 97 -5.75 8.12 3.01
N GLU A 98 -5.98 6.80 3.06
CA GLU A 98 -6.14 5.96 1.87
C GLU A 98 -7.33 6.45 1.02
N SER A 99 -8.46 6.76 1.66
CA SER A 99 -9.62 7.33 0.97
C SER A 99 -9.31 8.68 0.33
N ALA A 100 -8.65 9.59 1.05
CA ALA A 100 -8.23 10.90 0.54
C ALA A 100 -7.27 10.76 -0.65
N TYR A 101 -6.30 9.84 -0.57
CA TYR A 101 -5.37 9.57 -1.66
C TYR A 101 -6.07 9.02 -2.90
N LYS A 102 -6.98 8.05 -2.72
CA LYS A 102 -7.73 7.38 -3.81
C LYS A 102 -8.73 8.32 -4.51
N THR A 103 -9.23 9.33 -3.81
CA THR A 103 -10.26 10.27 -4.30
C THR A 103 -9.70 11.61 -4.77
N SER A 104 -8.44 11.91 -4.49
CA SER A 104 -7.77 13.12 -4.99
C SER A 104 -7.36 12.97 -6.45
N ILE A 105 -7.46 14.06 -7.22
CA ILE A 105 -6.99 14.09 -8.61
C ILE A 105 -5.46 14.13 -8.61
N HIS A 106 -4.83 13.21 -9.32
CA HIS A 106 -3.37 13.20 -9.44
C HIS A 106 -2.93 13.98 -10.67
N ALA A 107 -1.95 14.87 -10.50
CA ALA A 107 -1.47 15.75 -11.57
C ALA A 107 -0.93 15.00 -12.80
N SER A 108 -0.42 13.78 -12.61
CA SER A 108 0.12 12.94 -13.68
C SER A 108 -0.96 12.29 -14.57
N THR A 109 -2.15 12.04 -14.04
CA THR A 109 -3.23 11.32 -14.74
C THR A 109 -4.47 12.19 -14.97
N ASN A 110 -4.55 13.34 -14.32
CA ASN A 110 -5.72 14.23 -14.28
C ASN A 110 -7.02 13.50 -13.87
N GLN A 111 -6.90 12.39 -13.16
CA GLN A 111 -7.98 11.55 -12.69
C GLN A 111 -7.68 11.06 -11.27
N THR A 112 -8.69 10.54 -10.59
CA THR A 112 -8.53 9.95 -9.26
C THR A 112 -8.10 8.47 -9.39
N PRO A 113 -7.21 7.96 -8.53
CA PRO A 113 -6.82 6.55 -8.57
C PRO A 113 -7.99 5.58 -8.47
N ALA A 114 -9.04 5.92 -7.71
CA ALA A 114 -10.24 5.10 -7.57
C ALA A 114 -10.99 4.87 -8.90
N ILE A 115 -10.88 5.79 -9.85
CA ILE A 115 -11.48 5.64 -11.18
C ILE A 115 -10.59 4.78 -12.08
N LEU A 116 -9.26 4.94 -11.98
CA LEU A 116 -8.28 4.21 -12.78
C LEU A 116 -8.18 2.73 -12.41
N GLY A 117 -8.38 2.37 -11.14
CA GLY A 117 -8.23 1.01 -10.61
C GLY A 117 -9.39 0.05 -10.84
N LYS A 118 -10.46 0.45 -11.54
CA LYS A 118 -11.64 -0.40 -11.83
C LYS A 118 -11.57 -1.13 -13.18
N ARG A 119 -10.41 -1.66 -13.55
CA ARG A 119 -10.25 -2.45 -14.78
C ARG A 119 -10.17 -3.94 -14.48
#